data_AF-A0AAP4BTG0-F1
#
_entry.id   AF-A0AAP4BTG0-F1
#
_cell.length_a   1.000
_cell.length_b   1.000
_cell.length_c   1.000
_cell.angle_alpha   90.00
_cell.angle_beta   90.00
_cell.angle_gamma   90.00
#
_symmetry.space_group_name_H-M   'P 1'
#
loop_
_entity.id
_entity.type
_entity.pdbx_description
1 polymer ?
#
loop_
_entity_poly.entity_id
_entity_poly.type
_entity_poly.pdbx_seq_one_letter_code
_entity_poly.pdbx_strand_id
1 'polypeptide(L)' 'MLASPEAASLVGQHADRLAAAAGDGFVASKRMGRTRQRAIVYADSWSAKHRQRRGNILSRVLG' A
#
# COMPACT_ATOMS: atom_id res chain seq x y z
N MET A 1 -6.21 -12.87 16.59
CA MET A 1 -6.82 -11.51 16.56
C MET A 1 -6.40 -10.78 15.29
N LEU A 2 -7.33 -10.43 14.41
CA LEU A 2 -7.03 -9.61 13.20
C LEU A 2 -6.83 -8.12 13.50
N ALA A 3 -7.21 -7.71 14.72
CA ALA A 3 -7.01 -6.39 15.29
C ALA A 3 -5.71 -6.28 16.11
N SER A 4 -4.90 -7.33 16.17
CA SER A 4 -3.70 -7.36 17.01
C SER A 4 -2.60 -6.40 16.52
N PRO A 5 -1.70 -5.95 17.41
CA PRO A 5 -0.47 -5.23 17.02
C PRO A 5 0.40 -6.02 16.05
N GLU A 6 0.47 -7.35 16.19
CA GLU A 6 1.22 -8.23 15.31
C GLU A 6 0.65 -8.19 13.89
N ALA A 7 -0.69 -8.23 13.75
CA ALA A 7 -1.36 -8.06 12.47
C ALA A 7 -1.10 -6.67 11.87
N ALA A 8 -0.99 -5.62 12.71
CA ALA A 8 -0.69 -4.27 12.24
C ALA A 8 0.73 -4.19 11.66
N SER A 9 1.69 -4.82 12.32
CA SER A 9 3.08 -4.91 11.86
C SER A 9 3.16 -5.66 10.53
N LEU A 10 2.54 -6.83 10.42
CA LEU A 10 2.54 -7.63 9.18
C LEU A 10 1.90 -6.90 8.01
N VAL A 11 0.70 -6.34 8.20
CA VAL A 11 -0.01 -5.57 7.15
C VAL A 11 0.79 -4.32 6.77
N GLY A 12 1.38 -3.64 7.75
CA GLY A 12 2.20 -2.45 7.53
C GLY A 12 3.44 -2.76 6.70
N GLN A 13 4.23 -3.76 7.11
CA GLN A 13 5.44 -4.17 6.40
C GLN A 13 5.15 -4.63 4.97
N HIS A 14 4.05 -5.37 4.77
CA HIS A 14 3.64 -5.80 3.45
C HIS A 14 3.29 -4.61 2.55
N ALA A 15 2.52 -3.64 3.07
CA ALA A 15 2.15 -2.45 2.32
C ALA A 15 3.37 -1.56 1.99
N ASP A 16 4.32 -1.41 2.92
CA ASP A 16 5.55 -0.66 2.68
C ASP A 16 6.38 -1.31 1.56
N ARG A 17 6.48 -2.64 1.54
CA ARG A 17 7.16 -3.37 0.47
C ARG A 17 6.50 -3.13 -0.89
N LEU A 18 5.17 -3.15 -0.95
CA LEU A 18 4.44 -2.89 -2.20
C LEU A 18 4.61 -1.43 -2.65
N ALA A 19 4.58 -0.46 -1.73
CA ALA A 19 4.83 0.94 -2.06
C ALA A 19 6.26 1.14 -2.61
N ALA A 20 7.25 0.52 -1.98
CA ALA A 20 8.64 0.55 -2.45
C ALA A 20 8.80 -0.10 -3.84
N ALA A 21 8.13 -1.23 -4.09
CA ALA A 21 8.13 -1.89 -5.39
C ALA A 21 7.43 -1.06 -6.49
N ALA A 22 6.40 -0.29 -6.13
CA ALA A 22 5.74 0.65 -7.06
C ALA A 22 6.62 1.88 -7.38
N GLY A 23 7.55 2.22 -6.51
CA GLY A 23 8.55 3.28 -6.70
C GLY A 23 8.10 4.65 -6.22
N ASP A 24 8.80 5.71 -6.66
CA ASP A 24 8.66 7.05 -6.08
C ASP A 24 7.22 7.62 -6.13
N GLY A 25 6.80 8.27 -5.06
CA GLY A 25 5.48 8.91 -4.99
C GLY A 25 4.31 7.94 -4.81
N PHE A 26 4.57 6.64 -4.62
CA PHE A 26 3.59 5.70 -4.07
C PHE A 26 3.75 5.58 -2.55
N VAL A 27 2.64 5.56 -1.84
CA VAL A 27 2.61 5.61 -0.37
C VAL A 27 1.65 4.57 0.19
N ALA A 28 2.02 3.97 1.33
CA ALA A 28 1.16 3.09 2.11
C ALA A 28 0.44 3.86 3.23
N SER A 29 -0.89 3.85 3.24
CA SER A 29 -1.69 4.32 4.39
C SER A 29 -2.20 3.13 5.19
N LYS A 30 -1.81 3.07 6.47
CA LYS A 30 -2.11 1.97 7.41
C LYS A 30 -3.20 2.44 8.37
N ARG A 31 -4.28 1.66 8.52
CA ARG A 31 -5.41 1.99 9.39
C ARG A 31 -6.02 0.74 10.02
N MET A 32 -6.42 0.87 11.28
CA MET A 32 -7.28 -0.10 11.94
C MET A 32 -8.73 0.09 11.49
N GLY A 33 -9.34 -0.95 10.91
CA GLY A 33 -10.78 -1.00 10.68
C GLY A 33 -11.56 -1.51 11.91
N ARG A 34 -12.89 -1.67 11.79
CA ARG A 34 -13.75 -2.12 12.90
C ARG A 34 -13.33 -3.47 13.52
N THR A 35 -12.77 -4.37 12.72
CA THR A 35 -12.43 -5.75 13.14
C THR A 35 -11.06 -6.23 12.69
N ARG A 36 -10.36 -5.47 11.83
CA ARG A 36 -9.10 -5.90 11.20
C ARG A 36 -8.19 -4.74 10.84
N GLN A 37 -6.89 -5.01 10.86
CA GLN A 37 -5.87 -4.12 10.31
C GLN A 37 -5.97 -4.08 8.78
N ARG A 38 -5.77 -2.89 8.19
CA ARG A 38 -5.82 -2.67 6.74
C ARG A 38 -4.72 -1.71 6.33
N ALA A 39 -4.25 -1.86 5.10
CA ALA A 39 -3.42 -0.86 4.45
C ALA A 39 -3.85 -0.69 3.00
N ILE A 40 -3.64 0.52 2.46
CA ILE A 40 -3.90 0.86 1.06
C ILE A 40 -2.63 1.50 0.51
N VAL A 41 -2.18 1.03 -0.65
CA VAL A 41 -1.09 1.65 -1.40
C VAL A 41 -1.70 2.47 -2.53
N TYR A 42 -1.29 3.72 -2.66
CA TYR A 42 -1.79 4.62 -3.69
C TYR A 42 -0.71 5.58 -4.20
N ALA A 43 -0.93 6.11 -5.40
CA ALA A 43 -0.10 7.17 -5.96
C ALA A 43 -0.49 8.51 -5.34
N ASP A 44 0.43 9.12 -4.60
CA ASP A 44 0.19 10.40 -3.91
C ASP A 44 0.59 11.58 -4.81
N SER A 45 1.78 11.49 -5.41
CA SER A 45 2.30 12.54 -6.29
C SER A 45 1.63 12.55 -7.66
N TRP A 46 1.63 13.71 -8.32
CA TRP A 46 1.06 13.87 -9.65
C TRP A 46 1.77 12.99 -10.69
N SER A 47 3.11 12.93 -10.62
CA SER A 47 3.92 12.07 -11.49
C SER A 47 3.63 10.58 -11.27
N ALA A 48 3.45 10.13 -10.02
CA ALA A 48 3.06 8.75 -9.71
C ALA A 48 1.67 8.42 -10.26
N LYS A 49 0.69 9.34 -10.15
CA LYS A 49 -0.66 9.16 -10.72
C LYS A 49 -0.61 9.00 -12.24
N HIS A 50 0.19 9.83 -12.92
CA HIS A 50 0.40 9.71 -14.36
C HIS A 50 1.04 8.36 -14.75
N ARG A 51 2.11 7.96 -14.04
CA ARG A 51 2.79 6.67 -14.27
C ARG A 51 1.87 5.48 -14.00
N GLN A 52 1.10 5.52 -12.91
CA GLN A 52 0.10 4.49 -12.58
C GLN A 52 -0.90 4.32 -13.72
N ARG A 53 -1.45 5.43 -14.24
CA ARG A 53 -2.43 5.40 -15.34
C ARG A 53 -1.86 4.79 -16.63
N ARG A 54 -0.58 5.03 -16.93
CA ARG A 54 0.06 4.51 -18.14
C ARG A 54 0.57 3.07 -18.00
N GLY A 55 1.06 2.70 -16.83
CA GLY A 55 1.79 1.45 -16.61
C GLY A 55 1.07 0.39 -15.78
N ASN A 56 -0.11 0.68 -15.24
CA ASN A 56 -0.84 -0.17 -14.30
C ASN A 56 0.06 -0.69 -13.17
N ILE A 57 0.93 0.19 -12.63
CA ILE A 57 2.02 -0.17 -11.73
C ILE A 57 1.50 -0.94 -10.51
N LEU A 58 0.47 -0.45 -9.82
CA LEU A 58 -0.10 -1.11 -8.65
C LEU A 58 -0.64 -2.50 -8.97
N SER A 59 -1.30 -2.69 -10.12
CA SER A 59 -1.78 -4.02 -10.53
C SER A 59 -0.61 -4.98 -10.75
N ARG A 60 0.47 -4.51 -11.38
CA ARG A 60 1.68 -5.32 -11.62
C ARG A 60 2.41 -5.70 -10.33
N VAL A 61 2.40 -4.80 -9.35
CA VAL A 61 3.04 -5.03 -8.05
C VAL A 61 2.21 -5.94 -7.15
N LEU A 62 0.89 -5.93 -7.30
CA LEU A 62 -0.02 -6.79 -6.54
C LEU A 62 -0.02 -8.25 -7.03
N GLY A 63 0.26 -8.48 -8.31
CA GLY A 63 0.23 -9.81 -8.94
C GLY A 63 -1.16 -10.16 -9.46
#